data_AF-A0AAN7XP89-F1
#
_entry.id   AF-A0AAN7XP89-F1
#
_cell.length_a   1.000
_cell.length_b   1.000
_cell.length_c   1.000
_cell.angle_alpha   90.00
_cell.angle_beta   90.00
_cell.angle_gamma   90.00
#
_symmetry.space_group_name_H-M   'P 1'
#
loop_
_entity.id
_entity.type
_entity.pdbx_description
1 polymer ?
#
loop_
_entity_poly.entity_id
_entity_poly.type
_entity_poly.pdbx_seq_one_letter_code
_entity_poly.pdbx_strand_id
1 'polypeptide(L)'
;MAATMKANVAVEDVNVTFEDQQRINKFARNTSRMNELKNEIDAKKKSLQNMQDASDDLMMLEDDSILIPYQIGDVFVSHTQEETQEMLEAAKETLEQEVKALDDRVAAILQVLGDLKIQLYAKFGTNINLEADES
;
A
#
# COMPACT_ATOMS: atom_id res chain seq x y z
N MET A 1 -26.34 33.39 -38.97
CA MET A 1 -25.10 33.40 -38.16
C MET A 1 -25.47 33.86 -36.76
N ALA A 2 -25.70 32.92 -35.84
CA ALA A 2 -25.99 33.21 -34.44
C ALA A 2 -24.72 32.87 -33.65
N ALA A 3 -23.96 33.89 -33.26
CA ALA A 3 -22.81 33.75 -32.38
C ALA A 3 -23.33 33.51 -30.96
N THR A 4 -23.44 32.25 -30.55
CA THR A 4 -23.64 31.89 -29.15
C THR A 4 -22.35 32.22 -28.41
N MET A 5 -22.36 33.33 -27.68
CA MET A 5 -21.30 33.71 -26.75
C MET A 5 -21.16 32.57 -25.73
N LYS A 6 -20.10 31.76 -25.88
CA LYS A 6 -19.62 30.92 -24.78
C LYS A 6 -19.20 31.88 -23.69
N ALA A 7 -19.99 31.92 -22.62
CA ALA A 7 -19.59 32.56 -21.38
C ALA A 7 -18.21 32.01 -21.01
N ASN A 8 -17.20 32.88 -21.04
CA ASN A 8 -15.95 32.63 -20.36
C ASN A 8 -16.35 32.44 -18.90
N VAL A 9 -16.39 31.19 -18.45
CA VAL A 9 -16.41 30.88 -17.02
C VAL A 9 -15.12 31.50 -16.52
N ALA A 10 -15.25 32.68 -15.91
CA ALA A 10 -14.16 33.28 -15.18
C ALA A 10 -13.76 32.23 -14.16
N VAL A 11 -12.60 31.61 -14.38
CA VAL A 11 -11.91 30.90 -13.33
C VAL A 11 -11.71 31.99 -12.29
N GLU A 12 -12.54 31.98 -11.25
CA GLU A 12 -12.32 32.85 -10.11
C GLU A 12 -10.87 32.62 -9.71
N ASP A 13 -10.03 33.66 -9.79
CA ASP A 13 -8.66 33.63 -9.30
C ASP A 13 -8.75 33.36 -7.80
N VAL A 14 -8.83 32.08 -7.44
CA VAL A 14 -8.85 31.65 -6.05
C VAL A 14 -7.47 31.97 -5.51
N ASN A 15 -7.39 32.99 -4.66
CA ASN A 15 -6.15 33.37 -4.01
C ASN A 15 -5.65 32.19 -3.17
N VAL A 16 -4.63 31.48 -3.67
CA VAL A 16 -3.97 30.39 -2.98
C VAL A 16 -3.10 30.98 -1.87
N THR A 17 -3.44 30.69 -0.60
CA THR A 17 -2.59 31.13 0.51
C THR A 17 -1.41 30.17 0.70
N PHE A 18 -0.37 30.63 1.41
CA PHE A 18 0.75 29.76 1.77
C PHE A 18 0.30 28.52 2.55
N GLU A 19 -0.68 28.66 3.45
CA GLU A 19 -1.25 27.53 4.20
C GLU A 19 -1.94 26.51 3.29
N ASP A 20 -2.62 26.96 2.24
CA ASP A 20 -3.26 26.06 1.28
C ASP A 20 -2.21 25.29 0.48
N GLN A 21 -1.17 25.97 0.00
CA GLN A 21 -0.07 25.31 -0.69
C GLN A 21 0.63 24.29 0.21
N GLN A 22 0.75 24.56 1.51
CA GLN A 22 1.25 23.59 2.48
C GLN A 22 0.32 22.38 2.60
N ARG A 23 -1.00 22.56 2.62
CA ARG A 23 -1.98 21.46 2.65
C ARG A 23 -1.93 20.63 1.37
N ILE A 24 -1.81 21.28 0.21
CA ILE A 24 -1.63 20.61 -1.09
C ILE A 24 -0.34 19.78 -1.10
N ASN A 25 0.76 20.35 -0.65
CA ASN A 25 2.04 19.63 -0.57
C ASN A 25 1.97 18.45 0.42
N LYS A 26 1.27 18.62 1.55
CA LYS A 26 1.03 17.52 2.50
C LYS A 26 0.17 16.42 1.87
N PHE A 27 -0.88 16.78 1.15
CA PHE A 27 -1.73 15.83 0.41
C PHE A 27 -0.89 15.02 -0.58
N ALA A 28 -0.13 15.68 -1.46
CA ALA A 28 0.72 15.01 -2.44
C ALA A 28 1.74 14.04 -1.79
N ARG A 29 2.37 14.46 -0.69
CA ARG A 29 3.32 13.61 0.06
C ARG A 29 2.64 12.39 0.68
N ASN A 30 1.49 12.60 1.32
CA ASN A 30 0.72 11.51 1.94
C ASN A 30 0.19 10.52 0.90
N THR A 31 -0.24 10.99 -0.27
CA THR A 31 -0.64 10.13 -1.39
C THR A 31 0.52 9.30 -1.91
N SER A 32 1.69 9.90 -2.15
CA SER A 32 2.90 9.15 -2.55
C SER A 32 3.24 8.08 -1.51
N ARG A 33 3.23 8.46 -0.22
CA ARG A 33 3.54 7.54 0.87
C ARG A 33 2.53 6.41 0.99
N MET A 34 1.25 6.69 0.79
CA MET A 34 0.20 5.67 0.77
C MET A 34 0.43 4.67 -0.36
N ASN A 35 0.74 5.13 -1.57
CA ASN A 35 1.00 4.25 -2.71
C ASN A 35 2.25 3.39 -2.50
N GLU A 36 3.32 3.93 -1.92
CA GLU A 36 4.49 3.15 -1.51
C GLU A 36 4.12 2.04 -0.52
N LEU A 37 3.34 2.37 0.52
CA LEU A 37 2.91 1.39 1.52
C LEU A 37 1.99 0.32 0.92
N LYS A 38 1.08 0.69 0.01
CA LYS A 38 0.25 -0.28 -0.72
C LYS A 38 1.09 -1.25 -1.55
N ASN A 39 2.08 -0.73 -2.29
CA ASN A 39 3.00 -1.57 -3.05
C ASN A 39 3.81 -2.51 -2.13
N GLU A 40 4.22 -2.04 -0.94
CA GLU A 40 4.91 -2.87 0.05
C GLU A 40 3.99 -3.97 0.60
N ILE A 41 2.73 -3.65 0.90
CA ILE A 41 1.71 -4.61 1.32
C ILE A 41 1.52 -5.69 0.24
N ASP A 42 1.39 -5.31 -1.02
CA ASP A 42 1.19 -6.25 -2.13
C ASP A 42 2.42 -7.16 -2.32
N ALA A 43 3.63 -6.61 -2.18
CA ALA A 43 4.85 -7.40 -2.21
C ALA A 43 4.92 -8.42 -1.06
N LYS A 44 4.54 -8.00 0.16
CA LYS A 44 4.48 -8.91 1.32
C LYS A 44 3.39 -9.97 1.17
N LYS A 45 2.19 -9.63 0.68
CA LYS A 45 1.13 -10.59 0.39
C LYS A 45 1.58 -11.66 -0.62
N LYS A 46 2.32 -11.26 -1.65
CA LYS A 46 2.93 -12.20 -2.60
C LYS A 46 3.94 -13.12 -1.92
N SER A 47 4.79 -12.59 -1.04
CA SER A 47 5.73 -13.41 -0.27
C SER A 47 5.01 -14.40 0.65
N LEU A 48 3.89 -14.00 1.26
CA LEU A 48 3.07 -14.86 2.10
C LEU A 48 2.46 -16.01 1.29
N GLN A 49 1.91 -15.71 0.11
CA GLN A 49 1.43 -16.74 -0.81
C GLN A 49 2.53 -17.73 -1.18
N ASN A 50 3.73 -17.24 -1.53
CA ASN A 50 4.85 -18.12 -1.86
C ASN A 50 5.23 -19.04 -0.67
N MET A 51 5.13 -18.55 0.57
CA MET A 51 5.38 -19.36 1.77
C MET A 51 4.28 -20.40 2.01
N GLN A 52 3.02 -20.06 1.71
CA GLN A 52 1.90 -21.02 1.75
C GLN A 52 2.09 -22.11 0.69
N ASP A 53 2.39 -21.73 -0.55
CA ASP A 53 2.64 -22.68 -1.64
C ASP A 53 3.81 -23.62 -1.28
N ALA A 54 4.92 -23.08 -0.75
CA ALA A 54 6.06 -23.88 -0.29
C ALA A 54 5.70 -24.81 0.88
N SER A 55 4.85 -24.35 1.80
CA SER A 55 4.33 -25.15 2.92
C SER A 55 3.48 -26.31 2.41
N ASP A 56 2.60 -26.07 1.43
CA ASP A 56 1.73 -27.08 0.84
C ASP A 56 2.54 -28.12 0.05
N ASP A 57 3.49 -27.67 -0.78
CA ASP A 57 4.42 -28.55 -1.51
C ASP A 57 5.23 -29.44 -0.56
N LEU A 58 5.65 -28.88 0.57
CA LEU A 58 6.38 -29.62 1.59
C LEU A 58 5.52 -30.69 2.26
N MET A 59 4.21 -30.46 2.43
CA MET A 59 3.28 -31.49 2.93
C MET A 59 3.01 -32.62 1.93
N MET A 60 3.27 -32.39 0.64
CA MET A 60 3.11 -33.40 -0.41
C MET A 60 4.29 -34.38 -0.50
N LEU A 61 5.40 -34.11 0.21
CA LEU A 61 6.52 -35.03 0.28
C LEU A 61 6.14 -36.29 1.08
N GLU A 62 6.27 -37.45 0.45
CA GLU A 62 5.96 -38.75 1.07
C GLU A 62 7.11 -39.34 1.90
N ASP A 63 8.32 -38.76 1.79
CA ASP A 63 9.53 -39.25 2.46
C ASP A 63 10.05 -38.22 3.50
N ASP A 64 9.58 -38.39 4.74
CA ASP A 64 9.92 -37.55 5.89
C ASP A 64 11.42 -37.66 6.30
N SER A 65 12.18 -38.58 5.69
CA SER A 65 13.63 -38.74 5.96
C SER A 65 14.51 -37.78 5.15
N ILE A 66 13.93 -37.10 4.16
CA ILE A 66 14.64 -36.11 3.34
C ILE A 66 14.80 -34.81 4.13
N LEU A 67 16.04 -34.34 4.23
CA LEU A 67 16.30 -33.01 4.79
C LEU A 67 16.00 -31.92 3.77
N ILE A 68 15.29 -30.90 4.21
CA ILE A 68 14.84 -29.77 3.39
C ILE A 68 15.84 -28.62 3.54
N PRO A 69 16.43 -28.11 2.45
CA PRO A 69 17.30 -26.95 2.51
C PRO A 69 16.47 -25.67 2.68
N TYR A 70 16.49 -25.09 3.88
CA TYR A 70 15.85 -23.82 4.19
C TYR A 70 16.83 -22.66 4.02
N GLN A 71 16.41 -21.60 3.33
CA GLN A 71 17.26 -20.43 3.06
C GLN A 71 17.20 -19.43 4.23
N ILE A 72 18.37 -19.09 4.78
CA ILE A 72 18.53 -18.04 5.79
C ILE A 72 19.55 -17.03 5.27
N GLY A 73 19.07 -15.89 4.78
CA GLY A 73 19.91 -14.89 4.11
C GLY A 73 20.56 -15.49 2.85
N ASP A 74 21.89 -15.61 2.87
CA ASP A 74 22.69 -16.10 1.73
C ASP A 74 23.12 -17.58 1.87
N VAL A 75 22.70 -18.27 2.93
CA VAL A 75 23.06 -19.67 3.19
C VAL A 75 21.84 -20.58 3.26
N PHE A 76 22.03 -21.86 2.97
CA PHE A 76 21.01 -22.90 3.13
C PHE A 76 21.38 -23.81 4.30
N VAL A 77 20.40 -24.07 5.17
CA VAL A 77 20.53 -24.99 6.29
C VAL A 77 19.51 -26.11 6.12
N SER A 78 19.98 -27.36 6.23
CA SER A 78 19.14 -28.54 6.06
C SER A 78 18.41 -28.86 7.36
N HIS A 79 17.08 -28.90 7.30
CA HIS A 79 16.18 -29.17 8.41
C HIS A 79 15.29 -30.37 8.12
N THR A 80 14.66 -30.92 9.15
CA THR A 80 13.57 -31.89 8.92
C THR A 80 12.36 -31.20 8.33
N GLN A 81 11.44 -31.98 7.76
CA GLN A 81 10.18 -31.45 7.25
C GLN A 81 9.37 -30.74 8.35
N GLU A 82 9.31 -31.33 9.56
CA GLU A 82 8.61 -30.75 10.72
C GLU A 82 9.24 -29.41 11.15
N GLU A 83 10.57 -29.36 11.29
CA GLU A 83 11.27 -28.11 11.63
C GLU A 83 11.05 -27.04 10.54
N THR A 84 11.08 -27.43 9.27
CA THR A 84 10.87 -26.50 8.16
C THR A 84 9.45 -25.95 8.14
N GLN A 85 8.44 -26.77 8.47
CA GLN A 85 7.05 -26.33 8.64
C GLN A 85 6.93 -25.29 9.75
N GLU A 86 7.50 -25.57 10.93
CA GLU A 86 7.45 -24.63 12.06
C GLU A 86 8.10 -23.29 11.72
N MET A 87 9.23 -23.32 11.01
CA MET A 87 9.93 -22.11 10.57
C MET A 87 9.12 -21.33 9.52
N LEU A 88 8.46 -22.03 8.58
CA LEU A 88 7.58 -21.39 7.60
C LEU A 88 6.35 -20.78 8.30
N GLU A 89 5.77 -21.44 9.28
CA GLU A 89 4.64 -20.92 10.05
C GLU A 89 5.00 -19.66 10.83
N ALA A 90 6.12 -19.69 11.56
CA ALA A 90 6.61 -18.51 12.29
C ALA A 90 6.92 -17.32 11.36
N ALA A 91 7.48 -17.61 10.18
CA ALA A 91 7.73 -16.59 9.16
C ALA A 91 6.42 -16.01 8.59
N LYS A 92 5.42 -16.85 8.31
CA LYS A 92 4.08 -16.42 7.87
C LYS A 92 3.42 -15.53 8.92
N GLU A 93 3.36 -15.95 10.18
CA GLU A 93 2.78 -15.15 11.28
C GLU A 93 3.47 -13.78 11.42
N THR A 94 4.80 -13.75 11.33
CA THR A 94 5.57 -12.48 11.38
C THR A 94 5.17 -11.57 10.22
N LEU A 95 5.09 -12.13 9.00
CA LEU A 95 4.73 -11.37 7.81
C LEU A 95 3.29 -10.85 7.87
N GLU A 96 2.34 -11.63 8.41
CA GLU A 96 0.96 -11.22 8.62
C GLU A 96 0.85 -10.05 9.59
N GLN A 97 1.61 -10.08 10.68
CA GLN A 97 1.67 -8.97 11.63
C GLN A 97 2.24 -7.70 10.98
N GLU A 98 3.28 -7.83 10.15
CA GLU A 98 3.83 -6.71 9.41
C GLU A 98 2.84 -6.13 8.39
N VAL A 99 2.14 -6.98 7.64
CA VAL A 99 1.08 -6.56 6.70
C VAL A 99 -0.01 -5.80 7.44
N LYS A 100 -0.48 -6.34 8.58
CA LYS A 100 -1.49 -5.68 9.40
C LYS A 100 -1.02 -4.30 9.90
N ALA A 101 0.22 -4.20 10.36
CA ALA A 101 0.79 -2.92 10.80
C ALA A 101 0.92 -1.89 9.65
N LEU A 102 1.19 -2.35 8.42
CA LEU A 102 1.21 -1.50 7.23
C LEU A 102 -0.21 -1.07 6.83
N ASP A 103 -1.19 -1.97 6.88
CA ASP A 103 -2.60 -1.66 6.64
C ASP A 103 -3.13 -0.60 7.62
N ASP A 104 -2.79 -0.72 8.91
CA ASP A 104 -3.13 0.28 9.93
C ASP A 104 -2.52 1.66 9.62
N ARG A 105 -1.28 1.68 9.11
CA ARG A 105 -0.61 2.92 8.67
C ARG A 105 -1.29 3.52 7.44
N VAL A 106 -1.68 2.69 6.48
CA VAL A 106 -2.44 3.13 5.29
C VAL A 106 -3.78 3.71 5.71
N ALA A 107 -4.50 3.06 6.63
CA ALA A 107 -5.77 3.55 7.16
C ALA A 107 -5.63 4.91 7.85
N ALA A 108 -4.58 5.10 8.66
CA ALA A 108 -4.30 6.39 9.29
C ALA A 108 -4.00 7.49 8.26
N ILE A 109 -3.24 7.18 7.19
CA ILE A 109 -2.98 8.13 6.11
C ILE A 109 -4.25 8.47 5.33
N LEU A 110 -5.12 7.48 5.08
CA LEU A 110 -6.41 7.69 4.42
C LEU A 110 -7.32 8.64 5.21
N GLN A 111 -7.35 8.53 6.54
CA GLN A 111 -8.10 9.47 7.39
C GLN A 111 -7.56 10.91 7.22
N VAL A 112 -6.25 11.08 7.29
CA VAL A 112 -5.60 12.40 7.09
C VAL A 112 -5.85 12.95 5.69
N LEU A 113 -5.79 12.11 4.66
CA LEU A 113 -6.08 12.50 3.28
C LEU A 113 -7.56 12.90 3.10
N GLY A 114 -8.50 12.19 3.73
CA GLY A 114 -9.92 12.51 3.71
C GLY A 114 -10.21 13.89 4.32
N ASP A 115 -9.63 14.18 5.48
CA ASP A 115 -9.76 15.48 6.14
C ASP A 115 -9.18 16.62 5.28
N LEU A 116 -8.00 16.40 4.69
CA LEU A 116 -7.36 17.35 3.78
C LEU A 116 -8.18 17.55 2.50
N LYS A 117 -8.77 16.49 1.94
CA LYS A 117 -9.63 16.54 0.75
C LYS A 117 -10.84 17.44 1.02
N ILE A 118 -11.55 17.22 2.14
CA ILE A 118 -12.71 18.05 2.52
C ILE A 118 -12.31 19.52 2.69
N GLN A 119 -11.22 19.80 3.40
CA GLN A 119 -10.76 21.17 3.64
C GLN A 119 -10.37 21.90 2.35
N LEU A 120 -9.72 21.20 1.42
CA LEU A 120 -9.28 21.78 0.15
C LEU A 120 -10.47 21.96 -0.82
N TYR A 121 -11.38 21.00 -0.94
CA TYR A 121 -12.59 21.16 -1.77
C TYR A 121 -13.55 22.21 -1.23
N ALA A 122 -13.67 22.36 0.09
CA ALA A 122 -14.49 23.42 0.69
C ALA A 122 -13.99 24.83 0.33
N LYS A 123 -12.70 24.98 0.05
CA LYS A 123 -12.06 26.28 -0.24
C LYS A 123 -11.84 26.55 -1.73
N PHE A 124 -11.47 25.52 -2.48
CA PHE A 124 -11.11 25.63 -3.90
C PHE A 124 -12.19 25.09 -4.85
N GLY A 125 -13.17 24.33 -4.36
CA GLY A 125 -14.25 23.78 -5.18
C GLY A 125 -13.71 23.00 -6.38
N THR A 126 -14.19 23.35 -7.58
CA THR A 126 -13.75 22.75 -8.85
C THR A 126 -12.39 23.23 -9.37
N ASN A 127 -11.76 24.20 -8.69
CA ASN A 127 -10.49 24.79 -9.12
C ASN A 127 -9.25 24.00 -8.64
N ILE A 128 -9.44 22.90 -7.91
CA ILE A 128 -8.36 22.01 -7.50
C ILE A 128 -8.66 20.57 -7.93
N ASN A 129 -7.66 19.90 -8.50
CA ASN A 129 -7.72 18.47 -8.78
C ASN A 129 -6.88 17.70 -7.75
N LEU A 130 -7.56 17.00 -6.84
CA LEU A 130 -6.95 16.15 -5.81
C LEU A 130 -7.15 14.66 -6.09
N GLU A 131 -7.70 14.34 -7.26
CA GLU A 131 -7.87 12.97 -7.74
C GLU A 131 -6.49 12.44 -8.16
N ALA A 132 -5.84 11.72 -7.24
CA ALA A 132 -4.85 10.72 -7.59
C ALA A 132 -5.58 9.37 -7.57
N ASP A 133 -6.14 9.00 -8.73
CA ASP A 133 -6.64 7.68 -9.11
C ASP A 133 -7.39 6.88 -8.02
N GLU A 134 -8.70 7.10 -7.91
CA GLU A 134 -9.66 6.04 -7.54
C GLU A 134 -10.03 5.22 -8.79
N SER A 135 -9.06 4.53 -9.39
CA SER A 135 -9.31 3.54 -10.46
C SER A 135 -8.47 2.29 -10.26
#